data_AF-A0AA38M236-F1
#
_entry.id   AF-A0AA38M236-F1
#
_cell.length_a   1.000
_cell.length_b   1.000
_cell.length_c   1.000
_cell.angle_alpha   90.00
_cell.angle_beta   90.00
_cell.angle_gamma   90.00
#
_symmetry.space_group_name_H-M   'P 1'
#
loop_
_entity.id
_entity.type
_entity.pdbx_description
1 polymer ?
#
loop_
_entity_poly.entity_id
_entity_poly.type
_entity_poly.pdbx_seq_one_letter_code
_entity_poly.pdbx_strand_id
1 'polypeptide(L)'
;MLRICLVLSTLWLIHVYANNRHGSLARRQISAHPVFLPRCKYDEHIIKNEAKLQKQIDLANFVFTGKVTSDVQYPNNRTIAFTVFVKRYFKNNAGLKDNQEVRVLKTLYDGEGVKCRQVLRYRYMAIFIGRKPEKLQEADVHLTISPVPVTLTNLDRVSAATKGK
;
A
#
# COMPACT_ATOMS: atom_id res chain seq x y z
N MET A 1 7.04 -21.50 -53.62
CA MET A 1 7.81 -20.93 -52.49
C MET A 1 6.99 -20.00 -51.58
N LEU A 2 6.15 -19.10 -52.12
CA LEU A 2 5.35 -18.15 -51.32
C LEU A 2 4.43 -18.81 -50.25
N ARG A 3 3.83 -19.96 -50.57
CA ARG A 3 2.94 -20.70 -49.64
C ARG A 3 3.67 -21.28 -48.42
N ILE A 4 4.95 -21.63 -48.54
CA ILE A 4 5.74 -22.23 -47.45
C ILE A 4 6.15 -21.14 -46.45
N CYS A 5 6.52 -19.95 -46.94
CA CYS A 5 6.86 -18.82 -46.09
C CYS A 5 5.66 -18.33 -45.24
N LEU A 6 4.45 -18.33 -45.82
CA LEU A 6 3.23 -17.96 -45.08
C LEU A 6 2.95 -18.91 -43.92
N VAL A 7 3.09 -20.22 -44.13
CA VAL A 7 2.86 -21.24 -43.09
C VAL A 7 3.91 -21.13 -41.97
N LEU A 8 5.18 -20.86 -42.32
CA LEU A 8 6.23 -20.66 -41.32
C LEU A 8 6.02 -19.38 -40.49
N SER A 9 5.52 -18.30 -41.10
CA SER A 9 5.26 -17.04 -40.39
C SER A 9 4.12 -17.16 -39.38
N THR A 10 3.06 -17.91 -39.70
CA THR A 10 1.92 -18.13 -38.80
C THR A 10 2.29 -19.06 -37.65
N LEU A 11 3.07 -20.11 -37.91
CA LEU A 11 3.63 -20.99 -36.87
C LEU A 11 4.52 -20.22 -35.87
N TRP A 12 5.32 -19.27 -36.36
CA TRP A 12 6.17 -18.44 -35.50
C TRP A 12 5.34 -17.50 -34.61
N LEU A 13 4.33 -16.83 -35.17
CA LEU A 13 3.41 -15.98 -34.41
C LEU A 13 2.64 -16.75 -33.33
N ILE A 14 2.20 -17.98 -33.63
CA ILE A 14 1.51 -18.85 -32.66
C ILE A 14 2.47 -19.24 -31.53
N HIS A 15 3.74 -19.57 -31.83
CA HIS A 15 4.73 -19.88 -30.80
C HIS A 15 5.06 -18.68 -29.91
N VAL A 16 5.21 -17.48 -30.47
CA VAL A 16 5.44 -16.25 -29.67
C VAL A 16 4.23 -15.97 -28.78
N TYR A 17 3.01 -16.12 -29.29
CA TYR A 17 1.79 -15.89 -28.52
C TYR A 17 1.61 -16.94 -27.40
N ALA A 18 1.90 -18.22 -27.67
CA ALA A 18 1.85 -19.29 -26.68
C ALA A 18 2.89 -19.09 -25.56
N ASN A 19 4.12 -18.70 -25.90
CA ASN A 19 5.18 -18.45 -24.90
C ASN A 19 4.82 -17.29 -23.96
N ASN A 20 4.25 -16.21 -24.51
CA ASN A 20 3.78 -15.08 -23.70
C ASN A 20 2.58 -15.43 -22.80
N ARG A 21 1.68 -16.31 -23.27
CA ARG A 21 0.56 -16.81 -22.45
C ARG A 21 1.03 -17.68 -21.28
N HIS A 22 1.96 -18.60 -21.51
CA HIS A 22 2.52 -19.46 -20.46
C HIS A 22 3.30 -18.66 -19.40
N GLY A 23 4.04 -17.64 -19.81
CA GLY A 23 4.71 -16.72 -18.87
C GLY A 23 3.72 -15.96 -17.95
N SER A 24 2.55 -15.59 -18.48
CA SER A 24 1.51 -14.92 -17.68
C SER A 24 0.80 -15.86 -16.69
N LEU A 25 0.60 -17.12 -17.06
CA LEU A 25 -0.04 -18.15 -16.22
C LEU A 25 0.93 -18.70 -15.16
N ALA A 26 2.19 -18.90 -15.50
CA ALA A 26 3.23 -19.31 -14.56
C ALA A 26 3.49 -18.25 -13.47
N ARG A 27 3.46 -16.95 -13.83
CA ARG A 27 3.49 -15.85 -12.83
C ARG A 27 2.28 -15.86 -11.91
N ARG A 28 1.10 -16.27 -12.39
CA ARG A 28 -0.10 -16.42 -11.55
C ARG A 28 0.02 -17.62 -10.60
N GLN A 29 0.64 -18.73 -11.02
CA GLN A 29 0.80 -19.93 -10.18
C GLN A 29 1.86 -19.78 -9.08
N ILE A 30 2.95 -19.03 -9.29
CA ILE A 30 3.92 -18.75 -8.21
C ILE A 30 3.31 -17.83 -7.13
N SER A 31 2.28 -17.06 -7.49
CA SER A 31 1.46 -16.30 -6.51
C SER A 31 0.46 -17.18 -5.72
N ALA A 32 0.26 -18.43 -6.13
CA ALA A 32 -0.77 -19.32 -5.58
C ALA A 32 -0.29 -20.21 -4.43
N HIS A 33 1.02 -20.25 -4.13
CA HIS A 33 1.54 -20.86 -2.91
C HIS A 33 2.02 -19.76 -1.97
N PRO A 34 1.12 -19.07 -1.24
CA PRO A 34 1.58 -18.28 -0.12
C PRO A 34 2.14 -19.28 0.88
N VAL A 35 3.47 -19.36 1.00
CA VAL A 35 4.06 -19.57 2.32
C VAL A 35 3.30 -18.60 3.21
N PHE A 36 2.49 -19.14 4.12
CA PHE A 36 1.51 -18.38 4.90
C PHE A 36 2.28 -17.54 5.91
N LEU A 37 2.93 -16.48 5.41
CA LEU A 37 3.69 -15.56 6.22
C LEU A 37 2.69 -14.95 7.22
N PRO A 38 3.01 -14.94 8.52
CA PRO A 38 2.14 -14.34 9.51
C PRO A 38 1.94 -12.86 9.20
N ARG A 39 0.83 -12.29 9.67
CA ARG A 39 0.62 -10.84 9.55
C ARG A 39 1.66 -10.11 10.39
N CYS A 40 2.24 -9.06 9.85
CA CYS A 40 3.11 -8.18 10.60
C CYS A 40 2.32 -7.47 11.72
N LYS A 41 2.86 -7.47 12.95
CA LYS A 41 2.21 -6.95 14.18
C LYS A 41 2.98 -5.83 14.87
N TYR A 42 3.91 -5.18 14.18
CA TYR A 42 4.84 -4.21 14.77
C TYR A 42 4.13 -3.10 15.58
N ASP A 43 3.07 -2.50 15.02
CA ASP A 43 2.37 -1.37 15.64
C ASP A 43 1.11 -1.76 16.45
N GLU A 44 0.84 -3.06 16.65
CA GLU A 44 -0.40 -3.51 17.28
C GLU A 44 -0.55 -2.96 18.72
N HIS A 45 0.56 -2.86 19.44
CA HIS A 45 0.62 -2.31 20.79
C HIS A 45 0.40 -0.78 20.86
N ILE A 46 0.69 -0.06 19.78
CA ILE A 46 0.40 1.38 19.63
C ILE A 46 -1.07 1.55 19.30
N ILE A 47 -1.54 0.79 18.30
CA ILE A 47 -2.92 0.87 17.80
C ILE A 47 -3.90 0.50 18.91
N LYS A 48 -3.63 -0.51 19.74
CA LYS A 48 -4.56 -0.94 20.82
C LYS A 48 -4.54 -0.05 22.06
N ASN A 49 -3.49 0.72 22.28
CA ASN A 49 -3.40 1.60 23.45
C ASN A 49 -3.84 3.02 23.07
N GLU A 50 -4.88 3.52 23.72
CA GLU A 50 -5.49 4.82 23.41
C GLU A 50 -4.52 5.99 23.57
N ALA A 51 -3.79 6.07 24.69
CA ALA A 51 -2.81 7.14 24.92
C ALA A 51 -1.66 7.12 23.89
N LYS A 52 -1.20 5.93 23.48
CA LYS A 52 -0.16 5.81 22.45
C LYS A 52 -0.68 6.19 21.07
N LEU A 53 -1.90 5.78 20.72
CA LEU A 53 -2.55 6.16 19.46
C LEU A 53 -2.78 7.66 19.39
N GLN A 54 -3.27 8.27 20.49
CA GLN A 54 -3.45 9.71 20.63
C GLN A 54 -2.14 10.45 20.34
N LYS A 55 -1.04 10.04 21.00
CA LYS A 55 0.28 10.63 20.80
C LYS A 55 0.73 10.58 19.33
N GLN A 56 0.44 9.50 18.61
CA GLN A 56 0.76 9.41 17.18
C GLN A 56 -0.10 10.33 16.33
N ILE A 57 -1.40 10.45 16.64
CA ILE A 57 -2.33 11.33 15.94
C ILE A 57 -2.01 12.80 16.20
N ASP A 58 -1.59 13.16 17.40
CA ASP A 58 -1.19 14.53 17.76
C ASP A 58 0.00 14.99 16.92
N LEU A 59 1.01 14.11 16.79
CA LEU A 59 2.21 14.35 16.01
C LEU A 59 2.00 14.23 14.50
N ALA A 60 0.90 13.63 14.05
CA ALA A 60 0.59 13.47 12.62
C ALA A 60 0.07 14.77 12.01
N ASN A 61 0.43 15.06 10.76
CA ASN A 61 -0.18 16.17 10.00
C ASN A 61 -1.43 15.70 9.24
N PHE A 62 -1.49 14.41 8.94
CA PHE A 62 -2.53 13.79 8.14
C PHE A 62 -3.06 12.54 8.82
N VAL A 63 -4.38 12.46 8.94
CA VAL A 63 -5.11 11.25 9.35
C VAL A 63 -6.28 11.09 8.40
N PHE A 64 -6.31 10.00 7.64
CA PHE A 64 -7.34 9.81 6.62
C PHE A 64 -7.63 8.34 6.36
N THR A 65 -8.83 8.07 5.84
CA THR A 65 -9.16 6.76 5.27
C THR A 65 -8.94 6.79 3.78
N GLY A 66 -8.48 5.68 3.22
CA GLY A 66 -8.27 5.59 1.79
C GLY A 66 -8.12 4.17 1.30
N LYS A 67 -8.09 4.04 -0.02
CA LYS A 67 -7.89 2.77 -0.73
C LYS A 67 -6.61 2.86 -1.55
N VAL A 68 -5.73 1.87 -1.41
CA VAL A 68 -4.50 1.77 -2.22
C VAL A 68 -4.87 1.55 -3.69
N THR A 69 -4.43 2.44 -4.57
CA THR A 69 -4.76 2.43 -6.02
C THR A 69 -3.61 2.05 -6.93
N SER A 70 -2.35 2.28 -6.54
CA SER A 70 -1.19 1.90 -7.34
C SER A 70 -0.43 0.71 -6.75
N ASP A 71 0.38 0.08 -7.60
CA ASP A 71 1.38 -0.88 -7.16
C ASP A 71 2.46 -0.20 -6.31
N VAL A 72 3.09 -1.00 -5.44
CA VAL A 72 4.10 -0.56 -4.48
C VAL A 72 5.45 -0.43 -5.19
N GLN A 73 6.05 0.76 -5.14
CA GLN A 73 7.40 1.03 -5.63
C GLN A 73 8.39 1.05 -4.46
N TYR A 74 9.60 0.52 -4.66
CA TYR A 74 10.67 0.48 -3.66
C TYR A 74 11.78 1.47 -4.04
N PRO A 75 11.68 2.76 -3.67
CA PRO A 75 12.71 3.74 -4.00
C PRO A 75 14.05 3.44 -3.29
N ASN A 76 14.05 2.68 -2.20
CA ASN A 76 15.25 2.14 -1.56
C ASN A 76 14.93 0.82 -0.85
N ASN A 77 15.95 0.19 -0.24
CA ASN A 77 15.82 -1.12 0.41
C ASN A 77 14.91 -1.15 1.66
N ARG A 78 14.51 0.02 2.20
CA ARG A 78 13.76 0.12 3.47
C ARG A 78 12.53 1.01 3.39
N THR A 79 12.17 1.51 2.23
CA THR A 79 11.03 2.40 2.06
C THR A 79 10.27 2.00 0.82
N ILE A 80 8.97 2.25 0.90
CA ILE A 80 8.04 1.99 -0.17
C ILE A 80 7.23 3.25 -0.45
N ALA A 81 6.90 3.46 -1.71
CA ALA A 81 5.98 4.47 -2.17
C ALA A 81 4.77 3.80 -2.80
N PHE A 82 3.57 4.31 -2.50
CA PHE A 82 2.32 3.83 -3.09
C PHE A 82 1.30 4.94 -3.10
N THR A 83 0.31 4.82 -3.98
CA THR A 83 -0.75 5.82 -4.13
C THR A 83 -1.99 5.36 -3.39
N VAL A 84 -2.63 6.30 -2.69
CA VAL A 84 -3.87 6.07 -1.95
C VAL A 84 -4.92 7.04 -2.44
N PHE A 85 -6.05 6.53 -2.90
CA PHE A 85 -7.24 7.34 -3.11
C PHE A 85 -7.91 7.63 -1.77
N VAL A 86 -7.91 8.91 -1.38
CA VAL A 86 -8.46 9.36 -0.11
C VAL A 86 -9.99 9.37 -0.17
N LYS A 87 -10.60 8.76 0.84
CA LYS A 87 -12.06 8.77 1.02
C LYS A 87 -12.51 9.90 1.94
N ARG A 88 -11.80 10.07 3.06
CA ARG A 88 -12.15 11.08 4.06
C ARG A 88 -10.95 11.39 4.94
N TYR A 89 -10.69 12.67 5.19
CA TYR A 89 -9.79 13.13 6.25
C TYR A 89 -10.48 13.19 7.62
N PHE A 90 -9.76 12.78 8.66
CA PHE A 90 -10.02 13.12 10.05
C PHE A 90 -9.18 14.32 10.47
N LYS A 91 -7.93 14.39 9.99
CA LYS A 91 -6.99 15.49 10.22
C LYS A 91 -6.29 15.83 8.91
N ASN A 92 -6.28 17.11 8.55
CA ASN A 92 -5.69 17.58 7.30
C ASN A 92 -5.05 18.95 7.49
N ASN A 93 -3.79 18.96 7.87
CA ASN A 93 -3.08 20.20 8.18
C ASN A 93 -2.48 20.91 6.95
N ALA A 94 -2.67 20.39 5.73
CA ALA A 94 -2.08 20.97 4.51
C ALA A 94 -3.09 21.26 3.39
N GLY A 95 -4.39 21.19 3.67
CA GLY A 95 -5.43 21.56 2.70
C GLY A 95 -5.55 20.62 1.50
N LEU A 96 -5.13 19.36 1.63
CA LEU A 96 -5.35 18.35 0.59
C LEU A 96 -6.86 18.11 0.41
N LYS A 97 -7.32 17.88 -0.82
CA LYS A 97 -8.76 17.71 -1.07
C LYS A 97 -9.21 16.28 -0.79
N ASP A 98 -10.43 16.11 -0.28
CA ASP A 98 -11.09 14.80 -0.30
C ASP A 98 -11.24 14.30 -1.74
N ASN A 99 -11.34 12.98 -1.92
CA ASN A 99 -11.46 12.32 -3.23
C ASN A 99 -10.27 12.57 -4.17
N GLN A 100 -9.08 12.78 -3.61
CA GLN A 100 -7.83 12.92 -4.34
C GLN A 100 -6.91 11.70 -4.11
N GLU A 101 -6.06 11.42 -5.07
CA GLU A 101 -4.93 10.49 -4.90
C GLU A 101 -3.76 11.19 -4.22
N VAL A 102 -3.24 10.56 -3.16
CA VAL A 102 -2.05 11.02 -2.45
C VAL A 102 -0.94 9.98 -2.54
N ARG A 103 0.29 10.45 -2.73
CA ARG A 103 1.49 9.62 -2.75
C ARG A 103 1.97 9.44 -1.31
N VAL A 104 2.01 8.20 -0.87
CA VAL A 104 2.31 7.81 0.51
C VAL A 104 3.64 7.06 0.54
N LEU A 105 4.53 7.51 1.41
CA LEU A 105 5.77 6.82 1.75
C LEU A 105 5.61 6.05 3.07
N LYS A 106 6.14 4.84 3.14
CA LYS A 106 6.26 4.08 4.39
C LYS A 106 7.68 3.54 4.53
N THR A 107 8.23 3.65 5.74
CA THR A 107 9.45 2.92 6.11
C THR A 107 9.08 1.50 6.55
N LEU A 108 9.79 0.52 6.02
CA LEU A 108 9.60 -0.90 6.33
C LEU A 108 10.30 -1.24 7.66
N TYR A 109 9.64 -2.09 8.45
CA TYR A 109 10.29 -2.70 9.60
C TYR A 109 11.21 -3.83 9.16
N ASP A 110 12.19 -4.16 10.00
CA ASP A 110 13.09 -5.28 9.74
C ASP A 110 12.31 -6.61 9.63
N GLY A 111 12.44 -7.26 8.48
CA GLY A 111 11.74 -8.51 8.16
C GLY A 111 10.33 -8.33 7.57
N GLU A 112 9.84 -7.11 7.37
CA GLU A 112 8.58 -6.88 6.66
C GLU A 112 8.70 -7.26 5.18
N GLY A 113 7.79 -8.10 4.68
CA GLY A 113 7.82 -8.63 3.31
C GLY A 113 8.66 -9.90 3.14
N VAL A 114 9.53 -10.23 4.11
CA VAL A 114 10.38 -11.44 4.10
C VAL A 114 9.93 -12.43 5.18
N LYS A 115 9.87 -11.99 6.44
CA LYS A 115 9.48 -12.80 7.61
C LYS A 115 7.97 -12.72 7.90
N CYS A 116 7.33 -11.63 7.52
CA CYS A 116 5.90 -11.43 7.71
C CYS A 116 5.28 -10.79 6.46
N ARG A 117 3.99 -11.06 6.24
CA ARG A 117 3.25 -10.54 5.10
C ARG A 117 2.96 -9.06 5.29
N GLN A 118 3.42 -8.26 4.34
CA GLN A 118 3.06 -6.86 4.24
C GLN A 118 1.54 -6.68 4.04
N VAL A 119 0.98 -5.73 4.78
CA VAL A 119 -0.46 -5.45 4.79
C VAL A 119 -0.90 -4.65 3.56
N LEU A 120 0.00 -3.82 3.01
CA LEU A 120 -0.24 -2.96 1.87
C LEU A 120 -0.29 -3.77 0.57
N ARG A 121 -1.48 -3.83 -0.04
CA ARG A 121 -1.74 -4.47 -1.32
C ARG A 121 -2.67 -3.59 -2.15
N TYR A 122 -2.68 -3.78 -3.46
CA TYR A 122 -3.67 -3.15 -4.32
C TYR A 122 -5.10 -3.38 -3.77
N ARG A 123 -5.90 -2.30 -3.76
CA ARG A 123 -7.26 -2.24 -3.20
C ARG A 123 -7.37 -2.40 -1.68
N TYR A 124 -6.27 -2.50 -0.95
CA TYR A 124 -6.31 -2.50 0.50
C TYR A 124 -6.86 -1.18 1.03
N MET A 125 -7.78 -1.26 1.99
CA MET A 125 -8.41 -0.10 2.61
C MET A 125 -7.97 0.00 4.07
N ALA A 126 -7.52 1.18 4.47
CA ALA A 126 -7.01 1.43 5.81
C ALA A 126 -7.18 2.90 6.21
N ILE A 127 -6.94 3.14 7.49
CA ILE A 127 -6.69 4.46 8.05
C ILE A 127 -5.18 4.69 8.03
N PHE A 128 -4.77 5.78 7.41
CA PHE A 128 -3.40 6.20 7.24
C PHE A 128 -3.12 7.35 8.20
N ILE A 129 -2.03 7.24 8.96
CA ILE A 129 -1.58 8.23 9.94
C ILE A 129 -0.15 8.59 9.57
N GLY A 130 0.08 9.86 9.26
CA GLY A 130 1.37 10.29 8.73
C GLY A 130 1.66 11.76 8.91
N ARG A 131 2.91 12.11 8.65
CA ARG A 131 3.43 13.48 8.68
C ARG A 131 3.74 13.97 7.28
N LYS A 132 3.92 15.28 7.17
CA LYS A 132 4.54 15.86 5.97
C LYS A 132 5.99 15.37 5.91
N PRO A 133 6.47 14.86 4.76
CA PRO A 133 7.85 14.42 4.63
C PRO A 133 8.82 15.60 4.86
N GLU A 134 9.92 15.34 5.57
CA GLU A 134 10.92 16.36 5.92
C GLU A 134 11.80 16.76 4.73
N LYS A 135 12.00 15.84 3.79
CA LYS A 135 12.74 16.08 2.53
C LYS A 135 11.73 16.40 1.42
N LEU A 136 12.20 17.10 0.39
CA LEU A 136 11.54 17.22 -0.93
C LEU A 136 11.52 15.84 -1.63
N GLN A 137 10.94 14.83 -0.98
CA GLN A 137 10.55 13.60 -1.62
C GLN A 137 9.22 13.89 -2.32
N GLU A 138 9.00 13.33 -3.51
CA GLU A 138 7.76 13.47 -4.28
C GLU A 138 6.52 12.81 -3.62
N ALA A 139 6.55 12.60 -2.30
CA ALA A 139 5.47 12.04 -1.52
C ALA A 139 4.73 13.15 -0.78
N ASP A 140 3.42 13.01 -0.67
CA ASP A 140 2.56 13.95 0.06
C ASP A 140 2.57 13.62 1.56
N VAL A 141 2.68 12.34 1.90
CA VAL A 141 2.54 11.82 3.27
C VAL A 141 3.60 10.77 3.55
N HIS A 142 4.29 10.88 4.69
CA HIS A 142 5.13 9.82 5.25
C HIS A 142 4.44 9.20 6.46
N LEU A 143 4.14 7.89 6.40
CA LEU A 143 3.48 7.18 7.49
C LEU A 143 4.37 7.10 8.73
N THR A 144 3.77 7.41 9.89
CA THR A 144 4.43 7.27 11.20
C THR A 144 4.25 5.88 11.80
N ILE A 145 3.16 5.19 11.44
CA ILE A 145 2.86 3.82 11.85
C ILE A 145 2.30 3.04 10.66
N SER A 146 2.23 1.71 10.80
CA SER A 146 1.56 0.86 9.82
C SER A 146 0.08 1.24 9.67
N PRO A 147 -0.48 1.16 8.44
CA PRO A 147 -1.88 1.46 8.20
C PRO A 147 -2.81 0.64 9.12
N VAL A 148 -3.78 1.33 9.71
CA VAL A 148 -4.72 0.72 10.65
C VAL A 148 -5.92 0.16 9.87
N PRO A 149 -6.33 -1.10 10.08
CA PRO A 149 -7.50 -1.65 9.41
C PRO A 149 -8.77 -0.83 9.67
N VAL A 150 -9.60 -0.64 8.63
CA VAL A 150 -10.89 0.03 8.77
C VAL A 150 -11.88 -0.90 9.47
N THR A 151 -12.12 -0.65 10.75
CA THR A 151 -13.18 -1.25 11.57
C THR A 151 -13.92 -0.15 12.31
N LEU A 152 -15.18 -0.37 12.70
CA LEU A 152 -15.94 0.62 13.48
C LEU A 152 -15.18 1.04 14.74
N THR A 153 -14.66 0.08 15.50
CA THR A 153 -13.84 0.34 16.68
C THR A 153 -12.61 1.22 16.40
N ASN A 154 -11.90 0.99 15.30
CA ASN A 154 -10.74 1.82 14.95
C ASN A 154 -11.14 3.21 14.47
N LEU A 155 -12.26 3.32 13.74
CA LEU A 155 -12.79 4.60 13.28
C LEU A 155 -13.24 5.46 14.46
N ASP A 156 -13.93 4.88 15.44
CA ASP A 156 -14.38 5.58 16.65
C ASP A 156 -13.19 6.08 17.46
N ARG A 157 -12.18 5.22 17.67
CA ARG A 157 -10.96 5.57 18.41
C ARG A 157 -10.15 6.66 17.71
N VAL A 158 -9.98 6.58 16.39
CA VAL A 158 -9.30 7.61 15.62
C VAL A 158 -10.09 8.92 15.61
N SER A 159 -11.43 8.85 15.47
CA SER A 159 -12.29 10.03 15.52
C SER A 159 -12.24 10.71 16.88
N ALA A 160 -12.37 9.96 17.98
CA ALA A 160 -12.26 10.47 19.34
C ALA A 160 -10.88 11.13 19.54
N ALA A 161 -9.82 10.44 19.13
CA ALA A 161 -8.47 10.95 19.27
C ALA A 161 -8.20 12.22 18.45
N THR A 162 -8.89 12.40 17.32
CA THR A 162 -8.74 13.59 16.48
C THR A 162 -9.59 14.76 16.99
N LYS A 163 -10.75 14.48 17.61
CA LYS A 163 -11.72 15.47 18.11
C LYS A 163 -11.47 15.92 19.55
N GLY A 164 -10.64 15.24 20.34
CA GLY A 164 -10.32 15.61 21.73
C GLY A 164 -9.52 16.91 21.86
N LYS A 165 -9.77 17.89 21.01
CA LYS A 165 -9.20 19.23 20.96
C LYS A 165 -10.29 20.27 21.09
#